data_AF-A0A497AE55-F1
#
_entry.id   AF-A0A497AE55-F1
#
_cell.length_a   1.000
_cell.length_b   1.000
_cell.length_c   1.000
_cell.angle_alpha   90.00
_cell.angle_beta   90.00
_cell.angle_gamma   90.00
#
_symmetry.space_group_name_H-M   'P 1'
#
loop_
_entity.id
_entity.type
_entity.pdbx_description
1 polymer ?
#
loop_
_entity_poly.entity_id
_entity_poly.type
_entity_poly.pdbx_seq_one_letter_code
_entity_poly.pdbx_strand_id
1 'polypeptide(L)' 'MPRGKVRRVVDGDTFQLKGGEYVRIAGLDAPELRQRGGLAAKRRLQSKMRQGTRVGLSMPMAKSYGRVVRKVTINQKKRY' A
#
# COMPACT_ATOMS: atom_id res chain seq x y z
N MET A 1 13.31 6.36 7.81
CA MET A 1 12.40 5.65 6.88
C MET A 1 11.89 6.63 5.83
N PRO A 2 12.07 6.35 4.52
CA PRO A 2 11.50 7.17 3.45
C PRO A 2 9.97 7.27 3.59
N ARG A 3 9.41 8.40 3.14
CA ARG A 3 7.97 8.69 3.25
C ARG A 3 7.39 8.96 1.86
N GLY A 4 6.16 8.49 1.64
CA GLY A 4 5.40 8.73 0.42
C GLY A 4 4.02 9.31 0.70
N LYS A 5 3.45 10.04 -0.26
CA LYS A 5 2.02 10.39 -0.27
C LYS A 5 1.26 9.44 -1.18
N VAL A 6 0.20 8.84 -0.67
CA VAL A 6 -0.70 7.99 -1.44
C VAL A 6 -1.43 8.84 -2.48
N ARG A 7 -1.42 8.40 -3.74
CA ARG A 7 -2.23 8.96 -4.83
C ARG A 7 -3.56 8.22 -4.93
N ARG A 8 -3.52 6.89 -5.00
CA ARG A 8 -4.71 6.04 -5.08
C ARG A 8 -4.40 4.61 -4.64
N VAL A 9 -5.43 3.88 -4.19
CA VAL A 9 -5.35 2.43 -3.93
C VAL A 9 -5.74 1.67 -5.20
N VAL A 10 -4.93 0.70 -5.59
CA VAL A 10 -5.11 -0.09 -6.81
C VAL A 10 -6.01 -1.29 -6.51
N ASP A 11 -5.57 -2.12 -5.55
CA ASP A 11 -6.23 -3.35 -5.10
C ASP A 11 -6.12 -3.48 -3.56
N GLY A 12 -6.35 -4.68 -3.00
CA GLY A 12 -6.35 -4.91 -1.55
C GLY A 12 -4.97 -4.89 -0.88
N ASP A 13 -3.87 -4.89 -1.63
CA ASP A 13 -2.50 -4.88 -1.11
C ASP A 13 -1.54 -3.89 -1.81
N THR A 14 -2.00 -3.27 -2.88
CA THR A 14 -1.20 -2.39 -3.74
C THR A 14 -1.79 -0.98 -3.79
N PHE A 15 -0.94 0.02 -3.65
CA PHE A 15 -1.28 1.42 -3.85
C PHE A 15 -0.21 2.15 -4.66
N GLN A 16 -0.60 3.28 -5.24
CA GLN A 16 0.27 4.15 -6.01
C GLN A 16 0.62 5.40 -5.20
N LEU A 17 1.88 5.80 -5.23
CA LEU A 17 2.37 7.05 -4.67
C LEU A 17 2.18 8.22 -5.65
N LYS A 18 2.17 9.45 -5.13
CA LYS A 18 2.11 10.66 -5.98
C LYS A 18 3.26 10.74 -6.98
N GLY A 19 4.43 10.17 -6.66
CA GLY A 19 5.58 10.09 -7.57
C GLY A 19 5.47 9.02 -8.67
N GLY A 20 4.34 8.33 -8.81
CA GLY A 20 4.11 7.31 -9.84
C GLY A 20 4.51 5.88 -9.44
N GLU A 21 5.36 5.72 -8.42
CA GLU A 21 5.77 4.41 -7.90
C GLU A 21 4.56 3.60 -7.38
N TYR A 22 4.48 2.34 -7.81
CA TYR A 22 3.51 1.36 -7.32
C TYR A 22 4.14 0.54 -6.21
N VAL A 23 3.48 0.50 -5.05
CA VAL A 23 3.97 -0.18 -3.86
C VAL A 23 3.01 -1.31 -3.49
N ARG A 24 3.54 -2.53 -3.35
CA ARG A 24 2.85 -3.69 -2.76
C ARG A 24 3.27 -3.84 -1.30
N ILE A 25 2.30 -3.99 -0.41
CA ILE A 25 2.56 -4.11 1.02
C ILE A 25 3.13 -5.49 1.32
N ALA A 26 4.35 -5.55 1.85
CA ALA A 26 5.00 -6.79 2.21
C ALA A 26 4.20 -7.54 3.30
N GLY A 27 3.96 -8.83 3.09
CA GLY A 27 3.23 -9.69 4.04
C GLY A 27 1.71 -9.50 4.04
N LEU A 28 1.17 -8.68 3.14
CA LEU A 28 -0.26 -8.60 2.89
C LEU A 28 -0.55 -9.26 1.54
N ASP A 29 -1.31 -10.35 1.58
CA ASP A 29 -1.79 -11.01 0.36
C ASP A 29 -3.30 -10.84 0.32
N ALA A 30 -3.75 -9.95 -0.55
CA ALA A 30 -5.17 -9.66 -0.71
C ALA A 30 -5.72 -10.42 -1.92
N PRO A 31 -6.96 -10.92 -1.85
CA PRO A 31 -7.60 -11.51 -3.02
C PRO A 31 -7.68 -10.50 -4.15
N GLU A 32 -7.43 -10.98 -5.37
CA GLU A 32 -7.57 -10.18 -6.58
C GLU A 32 -8.95 -9.55 -6.67
N LEU A 33 -9.08 -8.42 -7.37
CA LEU A 33 -10.35 -7.66 -7.41
C LEU A 33 -11.56 -8.49 -7.88
N ARG A 34 -11.32 -9.48 -8.74
CA ARG A 34 -12.34 -10.36 -9.31
C ARG A 34 -12.66 -11.57 -8.41
N GLN A 35 -11.86 -11.82 -7.38
CA GLN A 35 -12.09 -12.89 -6.42
C GLN A 35 -13.06 -12.44 -5.32
N ARG A 36 -13.72 -13.41 -4.69
CA ARG A 36 -14.63 -13.15 -3.56
C ARG A 36 -13.88 -12.41 -2.45
N GLY A 37 -14.36 -11.22 -2.10
CA GLY A 37 -13.74 -10.39 -1.07
C GLY A 37 -12.68 -9.40 -1.57
N GLY A 38 -12.24 -9.45 -2.84
CA GLY A 38 -11.25 -8.51 -3.39
C GLY A 38 -11.70 -7.04 -3.33
N LEU A 39 -12.96 -6.77 -3.69
CA LEU A 39 -13.53 -5.43 -3.59
C LEU A 39 -13.61 -4.92 -2.14
N ALA A 40 -13.92 -5.82 -1.20
CA ALA A 40 -13.98 -5.50 0.23
C ALA A 40 -12.57 -5.20 0.78
N ALA A 41 -11.56 -6.00 0.39
CA ALA A 41 -10.16 -5.77 0.75
C ALA A 41 -9.67 -4.41 0.22
N LYS A 42 -9.96 -4.09 -1.04
CA LYS A 42 -9.66 -2.78 -1.63
C LYS A 42 -10.32 -1.64 -0.84
N ARG A 43 -11.62 -1.73 -0.56
CA ARG A 43 -12.35 -0.69 0.19
C ARG A 43 -11.76 -0.50 1.59
N ARG A 44 -11.38 -1.60 2.26
CA ARG A 44 -10.74 -1.56 3.58
C ARG A 44 -9.34 -0.94 3.53
N LEU A 45 -8.56 -1.20 2.48
CA LEU A 45 -7.26 -0.54 2.32
C LEU A 45 -7.45 0.95 2.02
N GLN A 46 -8.40 1.29 1.15
CA GLN A 46 -8.74 2.66 0.79
C GLN A 46 -9.25 3.49 1.97
N SER A 47 -10.01 2.89 2.89
CA SER A 47 -10.47 3.59 4.10
C SER A 47 -9.31 3.97 5.04
N LYS A 48 -8.26 3.13 5.10
CA LYS A 48 -7.04 3.38 5.88
C LYS A 48 -6.04 4.30 5.17
N MET A 49 -5.97 4.22 3.84
CA MET A 49 -5.00 4.91 2.99
C MET A 49 -5.72 5.75 1.94
N ARG A 50 -6.36 6.82 2.39
CA ARG A 50 -7.03 7.76 1.48
C ARG A 50 -6.00 8.50 0.63
N GLN A 51 -6.47 9.06 -0.47
CA GLN A 51 -5.64 9.94 -1.29
C GLN A 51 -5.08 11.08 -0.42
N GLY A 52 -3.78 11.32 -0.52
CA GLY A 52 -3.05 12.31 0.27
C GLY A 52 -2.50 11.80 1.60
N THR A 53 -2.88 10.59 2.06
CA THR A 53 -2.32 9.99 3.28
C THR A 53 -0.80 9.84 3.17
N ARG A 54 -0.07 10.25 4.21
CA ARG A 54 1.38 10.06 4.32
C ARG A 54 1.67 8.69 4.92
N VAL A 55 2.56 7.95 4.28
CA VAL A 55 2.92 6.59 4.67
C VAL A 55 4.43 6.48 4.80
N GLY A 56 4.89 5.71 5.79
CA GLY A 56 6.29 5.31 5.92
C GLY A 56 6.56 4.08 5.05
N LEU A 57 7.71 4.06 4.40
CA LEU A 57 8.15 2.99 3.52
C LEU A 57 9.49 2.46 4.04
N SER A 58 9.67 1.15 4.06
CA SER A 58 11.00 0.54 4.24
C SER A 58 11.86 0.69 2.99
N MET A 59 13.10 0.24 3.06
CA MET A 59 13.86 -0.05 1.84
C MET A 59 13.10 -1.09 0.98
N PRO A 60 13.23 -1.04 -0.35
CA PRO A 60 12.68 -2.05 -1.25
C PRO A 60 13.13 -3.44 -0.81
N MET A 61 12.18 -4.37 -0.65
CA MET A 61 12.49 -5.76 -0.29
C MET A 61 12.54 -6.65 -1.51
N ALA A 62 11.67 -6.40 -2.49
CA ALA A 62 11.61 -7.13 -3.75
C ALA A 62 10.90 -6.28 -4.81
N LYS A 63 10.87 -6.79 -6.05
CA LYS A 63 9.98 -6.29 -7.10
C LYS A 63 9.13 -7.45 -7.62
N SER A 64 7.85 -7.19 -7.87
CA SER A 64 6.90 -8.16 -8.39
C SER A 64 5.96 -7.47 -9.38
N TYR A 65 5.89 -7.97 -10.63
CA TYR A 65 5.06 -7.43 -11.71
C TYR A 65 5.16 -5.91 -11.88
N GLY A 66 6.38 -5.35 -11.81
CA GLY A 66 6.64 -3.92 -11.91
C GLY A 66 6.32 -3.09 -10.65
N ARG A 67 5.86 -3.74 -9.58
CA ARG A 67 5.55 -3.12 -8.27
C ARG A 67 6.70 -3.34 -7.31
N VAL A 68 7.00 -2.34 -6.49
CA VAL A 68 8.03 -2.44 -5.45
C VAL A 68 7.39 -2.98 -4.17
N VAL A 69 7.92 -4.08 -3.64
CA VAL A 69 7.45 -4.67 -2.39
C VAL A 69 8.16 -3.97 -1.22
N ARG A 70 7.38 -3.36 -0.33
CA ARG A 70 7.89 -2.59 0.82
C ARG A 70 7.05 -2.86 2.07
N LYS A 71 7.65 -2.80 3.25
CA LYS A 71 6.88 -2.68 4.50
C LYS A 71 6.33 -1.26 4.58
N VAL A 72 5.04 -1.14 4.93
CA VAL A 72 4.33 0.13 4.92
C VAL A 72 3.72 0.40 6.29
N THR A 73 3.91 1.63 6.78
CA THR A 73 3.36 2.08 8.06
C THR A 73 2.44 3.29 7.85
N ILE A 74 1.23 3.21 8.39
CA ILE A 74 0.19 4.25 8.29
C ILE A 74 0.05 4.88 9.65
N ASN A 75 0.31 6.19 9.74
CA ASN A 75 0.59 6.89 11.00
C ASN A 75 1.75 6.22 11.74
N GLN A 76 2.85 6.94 11.93
CA GLN A 76 3.81 6.54 12.94
C GLN A 76 3.07 6.56 14.28
N LYS A 77 2.47 5.44 14.72
CA LYS A 77 2.37 5.17 16.14
C LYS A 77 3.82 5.21 16.58
N LYS A 78 4.24 6.36 17.13
CA LYS A 78 5.45 6.47 17.93
C LYS A 78 5.33 5.33 18.92
N ARG A 79 6.14 4.29 18.71
CA ARG A 79 6.41 3.31 19.75
C ARG A 79 7.37 4.07 20.66
N TYR A 80 6.80 4.71 21.69
CA TYR A 80 7.56 5.18 22.85
C TYR A 80 8.11 3.97 23.58
#